data_AF-A0A7V8X4L1-F1
#
_entry.id   AF-A0A7V8X4L1-F1
#
_cell.length_a   1.000
_cell.length_b   1.000
_cell.length_c   1.000
_cell.angle_alpha   90.00
_cell.angle_beta   90.00
_cell.angle_gamma   90.00
#
_symmetry.space_group_name_H-M   'P 1'
#
loop_
_entity.id
_entity.type
_entity.pdbx_description
1 polymer ?
#
loop_
_entity_poly.entity_id
_entity_poly.type
_entity_poly.pdbx_seq_one_letter_code
_entity_poly.pdbx_strand_id
1 'polypeptide(L)'
;MNILVIGAGAWGTTLAALVTRAGNTATLFCRHPEVYVSLNESRRHPVSLPGFSLPIEIDVADDLVDALGSNPALIIVAVPTSGVEQVARILADCGYLGVIASATKGIDPETLRTSTQRIIEVTGNRERVAAL
;
A
#
# COMPACT_ATOMS: atom_id res chain seq x y z
N MET A 1 -2.70 -0.72 -15.68
CA MET A 1 -3.79 -0.89 -14.67
C MET A 1 -3.67 0.21 -13.63
N ASN A 2 -4.75 0.53 -12.91
CA ASN A 2 -4.70 1.40 -11.73
C ASN A 2 -4.30 0.59 -10.50
N ILE A 3 -3.20 0.96 -9.84
CA ILE A 3 -2.62 0.23 -8.72
C ILE A 3 -2.47 1.17 -7.52
N LEU A 4 -3.05 0.77 -6.39
CA LEU A 4 -2.89 1.49 -5.13
C LEU A 4 -1.85 0.77 -4.26
N VAL A 5 -0.80 1.47 -3.84
CA VAL A 5 0.21 0.96 -2.92
C VAL A 5 -0.03 1.57 -1.54
N ILE A 6 -0.37 0.74 -0.55
CA ILE A 6 -0.65 1.16 0.82
C ILE A 6 0.62 1.01 1.65
N GLY A 7 1.26 2.14 1.99
CA GLY A 7 2.45 2.20 2.84
C GLY A 7 3.62 2.91 2.18
N ALA A 8 3.78 4.21 2.47
CA ALA A 8 4.85 5.07 1.94
C ALA A 8 6.22 4.90 2.64
N GLY A 9 6.57 3.68 3.08
CA GLY A 9 7.93 3.36 3.52
C GLY A 9 8.87 3.12 2.34
N ALA A 10 10.13 2.74 2.61
CA ALA A 10 11.12 2.47 1.57
C ALA A 10 10.61 1.46 0.50
N TRP A 11 9.99 0.37 0.95
CA TRP A 11 9.55 -0.69 0.04
C TRP A 11 8.30 -0.32 -0.75
N GLY A 12 7.25 0.20 -0.11
CA GLY A 12 6.05 0.62 -0.84
C GLY A 12 6.31 1.76 -1.82
N THR A 13 7.17 2.73 -1.46
CA THR A 13 7.62 3.79 -2.38
C THR A 13 8.34 3.21 -3.60
N THR A 14 9.21 2.22 -3.38
CA THR A 14 9.92 1.53 -4.47
C THR A 14 8.96 0.72 -5.35
N LEU A 15 7.99 0.02 -4.74
CA LEU A 15 6.98 -0.74 -5.47
C LEU A 15 6.11 0.16 -6.34
N ALA A 16 5.68 1.32 -5.83
CA ALA A 16 4.95 2.31 -6.62
C ALA A 16 5.77 2.73 -7.86
N ALA A 17 7.05 3.04 -7.69
CA ALA A 17 7.94 3.37 -8.80
C ALA A 17 8.13 2.21 -9.80
N LEU A 18 8.23 0.97 -9.32
CA LEU A 18 8.39 -0.20 -10.17
C LEU A 18 7.14 -0.47 -11.01
N VAL A 19 5.94 -0.38 -10.42
CA VAL A 19 4.71 -0.61 -11.18
C VAL A 19 4.44 0.50 -12.20
N THR A 20 4.80 1.75 -11.87
CA THR A 20 4.78 2.87 -12.83
C THR A 20 5.75 2.63 -13.97
N ARG A 21 6.99 2.20 -13.68
CA ARG A 21 7.97 1.85 -14.71
C ARG A 21 7.49 0.71 -15.62
N ALA A 22 6.65 -0.18 -15.10
CA ALA A 22 6.01 -1.26 -15.86
C ALA A 22 4.80 -0.79 -16.70
N GLY A 23 4.52 0.52 -16.77
CA GLY A 23 3.44 1.09 -17.57
C GLY A 23 2.07 1.13 -16.88
N ASN A 24 2.01 1.02 -15.55
CA ASN A 24 0.78 1.14 -14.78
C ASN A 24 0.63 2.55 -14.18
N THR A 25 -0.60 2.94 -13.84
CA THR A 25 -0.84 4.13 -13.02
C THR A 25 -0.76 3.72 -11.55
N ALA A 26 -0.09 4.53 -10.73
CA ALA A 26 0.16 4.19 -9.35
C ALA A 26 -0.23 5.35 -8.42
N THR A 27 -0.97 5.02 -7.38
CA THR A 27 -1.20 5.90 -6.22
C THR A 27 -0.47 5.33 -5.02
N LEU A 28 0.33 6.14 -4.33
CA LEU A 28 1.03 5.78 -3.11
C LEU A 28 0.30 6.40 -1.91
N PHE A 29 -0.33 5.56 -1.08
CA PHE A 29 -0.95 6.01 0.15
C PHE A 29 0.08 6.17 1.28
N CYS A 30 0.10 7.36 1.86
CA CYS A 30 0.98 7.80 2.92
C CYS A 30 0.19 8.26 4.14
N ARG A 31 0.19 7.45 5.21
CA ARG A 31 -0.47 7.79 6.48
C ARG A 31 0.18 8.96 7.24
N HIS A 32 1.48 9.15 7.06
CA HIS A 32 2.28 10.08 7.85
C HIS A 32 2.30 11.46 7.17
N PRO A 33 1.71 12.53 7.77
CA PRO A 33 1.60 13.84 7.13
C PRO A 33 2.95 14.43 6.71
N GLU A 34 3.98 14.24 7.52
CA GLU A 34 5.34 14.72 7.24
C GLU A 34 5.97 14.04 6.02
N VAL A 35 5.72 12.73 5.86
CA VAL A 35 6.18 11.98 4.69
C VAL A 35 5.34 12.34 3.46
N TYR A 36 4.03 12.51 3.64
CA TYR A 36 3.11 12.93 2.58
C TYR A 36 3.52 14.28 2.00
N VAL A 37 3.67 15.31 2.85
CA VAL A 37 4.10 16.66 2.43
C VAL A 37 5.42 16.59 1.69
N SER A 38 6.41 15.87 2.24
CA SER A 38 7.73 15.75 1.60
C SER A 38 7.67 15.05 0.24
N LEU A 39 6.90 13.96 0.12
CA LEU A 39 6.71 13.25 -1.16
C LEU A 39 5.89 14.06 -2.16
N ASN A 40 4.92 14.85 -1.70
CA ASN A 40 4.07 15.66 -2.56
C ASN A 40 4.82 16.88 -3.12
N GLU A 41 5.55 17.60 -2.26
CA GLU A 41 6.24 18.84 -2.64
C GLU A 41 7.60 18.60 -3.28
N SER A 42 8.43 17.77 -2.64
CA SER A 42 9.84 17.60 -3.03
C SER A 42 10.09 16.33 -3.84
N ARG A 43 9.08 15.47 -3.98
CA ARG A 43 9.19 14.13 -4.59
C ARG A 43 10.30 13.31 -3.94
N ARG A 44 10.62 13.51 -2.68
CA ARG A 44 11.68 12.82 -1.94
C ARG A 44 11.14 12.32 -0.63
N HIS A 45 11.57 11.13 -0.22
CA HIS A 45 11.22 10.62 1.09
C HIS A 45 12.20 11.22 2.12
N PRO A 46 11.73 11.71 3.28
CA PRO A 46 12.58 12.48 4.21
C PRO A 46 13.60 11.61 4.98
N VAL A 47 13.26 10.35 5.24
CA VAL A 47 14.10 9.41 6.01
C VAL A 47 14.65 8.25 5.17
N SER A 48 13.77 7.57 4.43
CA SER A 48 14.10 6.44 3.56
C SER A 48 14.58 6.88 2.19
N LEU A 49 15.26 5.99 1.46
CA LEU A 49 15.62 6.15 0.04
C LEU A 49 16.42 7.44 -0.28
N PRO A 50 17.56 7.69 0.39
CA PRO A 50 18.39 8.86 0.10
C PRO A 50 18.83 8.88 -1.37
N GLY A 51 18.68 10.04 -2.02
CA GLY A 51 19.02 10.24 -3.42
C GLY A 51 17.97 9.76 -4.43
N PHE A 52 16.90 9.09 -3.99
CA PHE A 52 15.78 8.71 -4.85
C PHE A 52 14.75 9.84 -4.95
N SER A 53 14.22 10.06 -6.16
CA SER A 53 13.07 10.93 -6.38
C SER A 53 11.89 10.12 -6.90
N LEU A 54 10.73 10.29 -6.27
CA LEU A 54 9.49 9.64 -6.65
C LEU A 54 9.04 10.17 -8.04
N PRO A 55 8.89 9.29 -9.05
CA PRO A 55 8.42 9.66 -10.38
C PRO A 55 7.18 10.56 -10.33
N ILE A 56 7.13 11.62 -11.14
CA ILE A 56 6.07 12.65 -11.09
C ILE A 56 4.69 12.08 -11.45
N GLU A 57 4.66 10.96 -12.16
CA GLU A 57 3.47 10.24 -12.59
C GLU A 57 2.77 9.47 -11.45
N ILE A 58 3.38 9.42 -10.27
CA ILE A 58 2.83 8.73 -9.09
C ILE A 58 2.05 9.73 -8.24
N ASP A 59 0.75 9.49 -8.10
CA ASP A 59 -0.07 10.25 -7.16
C ASP A 59 0.27 9.85 -5.73
N VAL A 60 0.30 10.83 -4.81
CA VAL A 60 0.48 10.57 -3.38
C VAL A 60 -0.83 10.93 -2.69
N ALA A 61 -1.38 10.00 -1.92
CA ALA A 61 -2.64 10.20 -1.19
C ALA A 61 -2.40 10.11 0.32
N ASP A 62 -3.08 10.95 1.10
CA ASP A 62 -3.08 10.93 2.56
C ASP A 62 -4.42 10.46 3.16
N ASP A 63 -5.47 10.35 2.33
CA ASP A 63 -6.74 9.70 2.65
C ASP A 63 -6.88 8.36 1.92
N LEU A 64 -7.03 7.27 2.67
CA LEU A 64 -7.13 5.92 2.09
C LEU A 64 -8.49 5.67 1.46
N VAL A 65 -9.57 6.24 2.02
CA VAL A 65 -10.93 6.02 1.52
C VAL A 65 -11.11 6.73 0.18
N ASP A 66 -10.59 7.95 0.06
CA ASP A 66 -10.55 8.69 -1.20
C ASP A 66 -9.74 7.94 -2.26
N ALA A 67 -8.54 7.46 -1.90
CA ALA A 67 -7.70 6.66 -2.80
C ALA A 67 -8.41 5.37 -3.29
N LEU A 68 -9.20 4.72 -2.42
CA LEU A 68 -10.02 3.57 -2.78
C LEU A 68 -11.18 3.92 -3.71
N GLY A 69 -11.68 5.16 -3.66
CA GLY A 69 -12.72 5.68 -4.56
C GLY A 69 -12.33 5.63 -6.05
N SER A 70 -11.03 5.58 -6.36
CA SER A 70 -10.52 5.36 -7.72
C SER A 70 -10.71 3.92 -8.24
N ASN A 71 -11.24 3.02 -7.41
CA ASN A 71 -11.47 1.60 -7.69
C ASN A 71 -10.23 0.90 -8.29
N PRO A 72 -9.12 0.81 -7.53
CA PRO A 72 -7.87 0.25 -8.04
C PRO A 72 -8.05 -1.22 -8.43
N ALA A 73 -7.49 -1.61 -9.57
CA ALA A 73 -7.54 -3.00 -10.05
C ALA A 73 -6.71 -3.95 -9.18
N LEU A 74 -5.66 -3.42 -8.53
CA LEU A 74 -4.78 -4.12 -7.60
C LEU A 74 -4.43 -3.18 -6.43
N ILE A 75 -4.48 -3.72 -5.22
CA ILE A 75 -3.92 -3.09 -4.03
C ILE A 75 -2.67 -3.85 -3.61
N ILE A 76 -1.56 -3.14 -3.39
CA ILE A 76 -0.35 -3.68 -2.80
C ILE A 76 -0.24 -3.19 -1.35
N VAL A 77 -0.31 -4.08 -0.38
CA VAL A 77 -0.17 -3.76 1.05
C VAL A 77 1.29 -3.91 1.45
N ALA A 78 1.95 -2.78 1.75
CA ALA A 78 3.38 -2.68 2.10
C ALA A 78 3.60 -1.96 3.44
N VAL A 79 2.65 -2.10 4.37
CA VAL A 79 2.76 -1.58 5.75
C VAL A 79 3.51 -2.56 6.66
N PRO A 80 4.06 -2.14 7.82
CA PRO A 80 4.54 -3.07 8.84
C PRO A 80 3.45 -4.05 9.30
N THR A 81 3.81 -5.22 9.81
CA THR A 81 2.86 -6.26 10.28
C THR A 81 1.80 -5.69 11.22
N SER A 82 2.18 -4.80 12.15
CA SER A 82 1.26 -4.15 13.10
C SER A 82 0.20 -3.27 12.45
N GLY A 83 0.39 -2.83 11.21
CA GLY A 83 -0.58 -2.02 10.45
C GLY A 83 -1.51 -2.83 9.56
N VAL A 84 -1.24 -4.13 9.35
CA VAL A 84 -1.95 -4.94 8.35
C VAL A 84 -3.43 -5.11 8.70
N GLU A 85 -3.76 -5.34 9.97
CA GLU A 85 -5.15 -5.49 10.38
C GLU A 85 -5.97 -4.22 10.12
N GLN A 86 -5.43 -3.05 10.48
CA GLN A 86 -6.13 -1.78 10.28
C GLN A 86 -6.42 -1.55 8.80
N VAL A 87 -5.43 -1.78 7.93
CA VAL A 87 -5.60 -1.69 6.48
C VAL A 87 -6.67 -2.68 6.01
N ALA A 88 -6.59 -3.95 6.42
CA ALA A 88 -7.53 -4.97 5.99
C ALA A 88 -8.98 -4.66 6.41
N ARG A 89 -9.18 -4.07 7.59
CA ARG A 89 -10.50 -3.61 8.06
C ARG A 89 -11.06 -2.52 7.17
N ILE A 90 -10.26 -1.50 6.86
CA ILE A 90 -10.68 -0.41 5.95
C ILE A 90 -11.06 -0.98 4.58
N LEU A 91 -10.26 -1.90 4.03
CA LEU A 91 -10.58 -2.55 2.76
C LEU A 91 -11.90 -3.33 2.81
N ALA A 92 -12.17 -4.04 3.92
CA ALA A 92 -13.41 -4.76 4.13
C ALA A 92 -14.62 -3.81 4.29
N ASP A 93 -14.48 -2.76 5.09
CA ASP A 93 -15.52 -1.76 5.36
C ASP A 93 -15.88 -0.96 4.10
N CYS A 94 -14.90 -0.65 3.25
CA CYS A 94 -15.10 -0.04 1.94
C CYS A 94 -15.61 -1.03 0.88
N GLY A 95 -15.77 -2.32 1.21
CA GLY A 95 -16.27 -3.34 0.29
C GLY A 95 -15.35 -3.57 -0.91
N TYR A 96 -14.02 -3.48 -0.74
CA TYR A 96 -13.08 -3.70 -1.83
C TYR A 96 -13.08 -5.18 -2.26
N LEU A 97 -13.42 -5.44 -3.53
CA LEU A 97 -13.52 -6.79 -4.10
C LEU A 97 -12.39 -7.13 -5.09
N GLY A 98 -11.44 -6.22 -5.30
CA GLY A 98 -10.32 -6.42 -6.23
C GLY A 98 -9.21 -7.31 -5.67
N VAL A 99 -8.07 -7.37 -6.37
CA VAL A 99 -6.92 -8.19 -5.98
C VAL A 99 -6.09 -7.46 -4.92
N ILE A 100 -5.67 -8.17 -3.88
CA ILE A 100 -4.76 -7.67 -2.85
C ILE A 100 -3.47 -8.49 -2.89
N ALA A 101 -2.35 -7.81 -3.06
CA ALA A 101 -1.01 -8.39 -2.95
C ALA A 101 -0.35 -7.91 -1.64
N SER A 102 -0.06 -8.83 -0.72
CA SER A 102 0.70 -8.52 0.49
C SER A 102 2.19 -8.52 0.18
N ALA A 103 2.82 -7.36 0.33
CA ALA A 103 4.27 -7.17 0.29
C ALA A 103 4.87 -7.02 1.71
N THR A 104 4.05 -7.12 2.75
CA THR A 104 4.46 -7.07 4.15
C THR A 104 5.18 -8.37 4.53
N LYS A 105 6.38 -8.22 5.11
CA LYS A 105 7.14 -9.34 5.68
C LYS A 105 7.03 -9.30 7.20
N GLY A 106 6.66 -10.45 7.78
CA GLY A 106 6.60 -10.65 9.22
C GLY A 106 5.45 -11.54 9.63
N ILE A 107 5.42 -11.84 10.92
CA ILE A 107 4.39 -12.64 11.58
C ILE A 107 3.92 -11.85 12.80
N ASP A 108 2.63 -11.87 13.06
CA ASP A 108 2.07 -11.30 14.28
C ASP A 108 2.52 -12.14 15.49
N PRO A 109 3.19 -11.56 16.50
CA PRO A 109 3.83 -12.32 17.57
C PRO A 109 2.83 -12.98 18.52
N GLU A 110 1.59 -12.49 18.60
CA GLU A 110 0.57 -13.03 19.50
C GLU A 110 -0.22 -14.16 18.83
N THR A 111 -0.56 -13.98 17.56
CA THR A 111 -1.43 -14.90 16.80
C THR A 111 -0.66 -15.88 15.92
N LEU A 112 0.64 -15.65 15.71
CA LEU A 112 1.51 -16.41 14.79
C LEU A 112 1.02 -16.41 13.33
N ARG A 113 0.15 -15.47 12.97
CA ARG A 113 -0.39 -15.33 11.61
C ARG A 113 0.54 -14.50 10.74
N THR A 114 0.70 -14.93 9.52
CA THR A 114 1.32 -14.13 8.45
C THR A 114 0.41 -12.95 8.07
N SER A 115 0.99 -11.90 7.49
CA SER A 115 0.22 -10.76 6.98
C SER A 115 -0.85 -11.16 5.97
N THR A 116 -0.54 -12.11 5.09
CA THR A 116 -1.50 -12.66 4.11
C THR A 116 -2.65 -13.38 4.78
N GLN A 117 -2.40 -14.20 5.81
CA GLN A 117 -3.47 -14.84 6.58
C GLN A 117 -4.36 -13.79 7.26
N ARG A 118 -3.76 -12.75 7.85
CA ARG A 118 -4.53 -11.67 8.50
C ARG A 118 -5.43 -10.92 7.52
N ILE A 119 -4.93 -10.61 6.32
CA ILE A 119 -5.73 -9.97 5.26
C ILE A 119 -6.90 -10.88 4.84
N ILE A 120 -6.66 -12.16 4.61
CA ILE A 120 -7.70 -13.13 4.22
C ILE A 120 -8.79 -13.23 5.29
N GLU A 121 -8.41 -13.32 6.56
CA GLU A 121 -9.36 -13.45 7.66
C GLU A 121 -10.28 -12.22 7.81
N VAL A 122 -9.72 -11.02 7.64
CA VAL A 122 -10.48 -9.78 7.81
C VAL A 122 -11.33 -9.46 6.58
N THR A 123 -10.81 -9.69 5.38
CA THR A 123 -11.51 -9.39 4.12
C THR A 123 -12.43 -10.52 3.65
N GLY A 124 -12.27 -11.73 4.18
CA GLY A 124 -13.05 -12.92 3.80
C GLY A 124 -12.79 -13.44 2.38
N ASN A 125 -11.80 -12.90 1.65
CA ASN A 125 -11.63 -13.15 0.22
C ASN A 125 -10.31 -13.86 -0.13
N ARG A 126 -10.22 -15.16 0.19
CA ARG A 126 -9.01 -15.97 -0.03
C ARG A 126 -8.53 -15.99 -1.50
N GLU A 127 -9.45 -16.05 -2.45
CA GLU A 127 -9.13 -16.22 -3.88
C GLU A 127 -8.51 -14.96 -4.52
N ARG A 128 -8.67 -13.80 -3.87
CA ARG A 128 -8.18 -12.51 -4.36
C ARG A 128 -6.98 -11.97 -3.58
N VAL A 129 -6.43 -12.75 -2.65
CA VAL A 129 -5.28 -12.33 -1.84
C VAL A 129 -4.06 -13.18 -2.16
N ALA A 130 -2.95 -12.54 -2.52
CA ALA A 130 -1.66 -13.17 -2.80
C ALA A 130 -0.55 -12.57 -1.94
N ALA A 131 0.55 -13.30 -1.77
CA ALA A 131 1.80 -12.80 -1.17
C ALA A 131 2.83 -12.52 -2.27
N LEU A 132 3.65 -11.48 -2.09
CA LEU A 132 4.79 -11.10 -2.96
C LEU A 132 6.14 -11.44 -2.34
#